data_AF-A0A6A5TQC2-F1
#
_entry.id   AF-A0A6A5TQC2-F1
#
_cell.length_a   1.000
_cell.length_b   1.000
_cell.length_c   1.000
_cell.angle_alpha   90.00
_cell.angle_beta   90.00
_cell.angle_gamma   90.00
#
_symmetry.space_group_name_H-M   'P 1'
#
loop_
_entity.id
_entity.type
_entity.pdbx_description
1 polymer ?
#
loop_
_entity_poly.entity_id
_entity_poly.type
_entity_poly.pdbx_seq_one_letter_code
_entity_poly.pdbx_strand_id
1 'polypeptide(L)'
;MEKNNDSTAAHIGGGDPAVDDVPQIRNAVGEVAVLHDDLHKHVGTLNDRVRGLEQGQQEMKERIDNLESPQRTTEPKTPAERKRPKGLSISVPKHKSSLKAIDGLPTSAIPVYLLYYVWRLTCCQIFTGSSMNMSEPSAIFSAVPATPATGGPSSAFANLALTPNTPNTPHSPTPMSNRPKSKTSFNKKPTNDLSQKMPPAMVQMPLVPLTDKEILVFFFNSVSRPIVATRIYGRQWGPAKISAVVNEHRTILPYGYSRNTCSVKFTTAIKLGRKQHGEGFEEWEENTRAFFYNVTDDAVATDAIRLAEEEMDQEEDFNVLELVHDLKKYPVEEDGEQGLFTKCVQYCVENEVDIKLSQIHLLAIAIWNGYHPSTALEKRPGAVDQNEAEQGQEEPQ
;
A
#
# COMPACT_ATOMS: atom_id res chain seq x y z
N MET A 1 45.09 49.56 -30.94
CA MET A 1 45.15 48.50 -29.91
C MET A 1 44.36 47.33 -30.44
N GLU A 2 45.03 46.46 -31.17
CA GLU A 2 44.51 45.18 -31.68
C GLU A 2 44.63 44.13 -30.58
N LYS A 3 43.56 43.37 -30.33
CA LYS A 3 43.62 42.12 -29.56
C LYS A 3 42.63 41.09 -30.12
N ASN A 4 43.20 40.23 -30.97
CA ASN A 4 43.11 38.76 -31.03
C ASN A 4 41.76 38.08 -30.77
N ASN A 5 41.16 37.61 -31.87
CA ASN A 5 40.23 36.49 -31.92
C ASN A 5 41.02 35.17 -31.88
N ASP A 6 40.91 34.42 -30.80
CA ASP A 6 41.40 33.03 -30.72
C ASP A 6 40.31 32.09 -31.22
N SER A 7 40.49 31.55 -32.43
CA SER A 7 39.67 30.50 -33.02
C SER A 7 40.15 29.14 -32.52
N THR A 8 39.39 28.54 -31.59
CA THR A 8 39.58 27.14 -31.20
C THR A 8 38.84 26.24 -32.18
N ALA A 9 39.53 25.78 -33.23
CA ALA A 9 39.03 24.73 -34.11
C ALA A 9 39.06 23.38 -33.36
N ALA A 10 37.90 22.88 -32.98
CA ALA A 10 37.74 21.54 -32.42
C ALA A 10 38.03 20.51 -33.53
N HIS A 11 39.10 19.75 -33.33
CA HIS A 11 39.50 18.62 -34.15
C HIS A 11 38.51 17.47 -33.91
N ILE A 12 37.53 17.29 -34.81
CA ILE A 12 36.66 16.12 -34.83
C ILE A 12 37.49 14.95 -35.36
N GLY A 13 38.11 14.22 -34.44
CA GLY A 13 38.73 12.93 -34.74
C GLY A 13 37.62 11.92 -35.04
N GLY A 14 37.41 11.61 -36.32
CA GLY A 14 36.64 10.45 -36.75
C GLY A 14 37.39 9.18 -36.35
N GLY A 15 37.15 8.71 -35.13
CA GLY A 15 37.48 7.35 -34.74
C GLY A 15 36.42 6.43 -35.34
N ASP A 16 36.82 5.58 -36.29
CA ASP A 16 35.99 4.49 -36.77
C ASP A 16 35.45 3.71 -35.56
N PRO A 17 34.12 3.56 -35.38
CA PRO A 17 33.58 2.81 -34.27
C PRO A 17 34.07 1.37 -34.38
N ALA A 18 34.72 0.91 -33.30
CA ALA A 18 35.28 -0.42 -33.20
C ALA A 18 34.22 -1.47 -33.57
N VAL A 19 34.54 -2.28 -34.59
CA VAL A 19 33.66 -3.30 -35.18
C VAL A 19 33.45 -4.51 -34.23
N ASP A 20 33.95 -4.44 -33.00
CA ASP A 20 33.94 -5.55 -32.04
C ASP A 20 32.63 -5.72 -31.25
N ASP A 21 31.64 -4.83 -31.38
CA ASP A 21 30.35 -4.92 -30.65
C ASP A 21 29.27 -5.74 -31.37
N VAL A 22 29.49 -6.13 -32.63
CA VAL A 22 28.52 -6.90 -33.45
C VAL A 22 28.08 -8.23 -32.80
N PRO A 23 28.95 -9.01 -32.12
CA PRO A 23 28.55 -10.26 -31.48
C PRO A 23 27.60 -10.07 -30.29
N GLN A 24 27.76 -9.00 -29.52
CA GLN A 24 26.91 -8.74 -28.34
C GLN A 24 25.48 -8.38 -28.77
N ILE A 25 25.33 -7.55 -29.80
CA ILE A 25 24.03 -7.19 -30.36
C ILE A 25 23.31 -8.44 -30.89
N ARG A 26 24.03 -9.35 -31.57
CA ARG A 26 23.43 -10.58 -32.10
C ARG A 26 22.90 -11.50 -31.00
N ASN A 27 23.61 -11.62 -29.89
CA ASN A 27 23.16 -12.41 -28.75
C ASN A 27 21.92 -11.79 -28.08
N ALA A 28 21.92 -10.47 -27.87
CA ALA A 28 20.78 -9.75 -27.31
C ALA A 28 19.51 -9.90 -28.19
N VAL A 29 19.66 -9.81 -29.52
CA VAL A 29 18.54 -10.04 -30.45
C VAL A 29 18.01 -11.48 -30.36
N GLY A 30 18.89 -12.47 -30.16
CA GLY A 30 18.50 -13.86 -29.96
C GLY A 30 17.68 -14.07 -28.67
N GLU A 31 18.10 -13.47 -27.56
CA GLU A 31 17.38 -13.54 -26.29
C GLU A 31 16.00 -12.88 -26.36
N VAL A 32 15.90 -11.73 -27.04
CA VAL A 32 14.62 -11.04 -27.27
C VAL A 32 13.67 -11.90 -28.11
N ALA A 33 14.17 -12.61 -29.12
CA ALA A 33 13.34 -13.51 -29.93
C ALA A 33 12.76 -14.68 -29.11
N VAL A 34 13.55 -15.28 -28.23
CA VAL A 34 13.10 -16.36 -27.33
C VAL A 34 12.03 -15.85 -26.35
N LEU A 35 12.26 -14.68 -25.75
CA LEU A 35 11.29 -14.06 -24.85
C LEU A 35 9.97 -13.73 -25.56
N HIS A 36 10.04 -13.24 -26.81
CA HIS A 36 8.86 -12.96 -27.62
C HIS A 36 8.04 -14.24 -27.90
N ASP A 37 8.70 -15.34 -28.27
CA ASP A 37 8.02 -16.61 -28.51
C ASP A 37 7.35 -17.18 -27.25
N ASP A 38 8.01 -17.07 -26.09
CA ASP A 38 7.43 -17.51 -24.82
C ASP A 38 6.26 -16.63 -24.37
N LEU A 39 6.31 -15.32 -24.64
CA LEU A 39 5.19 -14.42 -24.42
C LEU A 39 3.98 -14.81 -25.29
N HIS A 40 4.18 -15.13 -26.57
CA HIS A 40 3.10 -15.59 -27.47
C HIS A 40 2.47 -16.90 -26.98
N LYS A 41 3.26 -17.86 -26.51
CA LYS A 41 2.74 -19.10 -25.90
C LYS A 41 1.91 -18.81 -24.65
N HIS A 42 2.36 -17.90 -23.80
CA HIS A 42 1.65 -17.54 -22.58
C HIS A 42 0.31 -16.85 -22.90
N VAL A 43 0.31 -15.90 -23.85
CA VAL A 43 -0.92 -15.25 -24.35
C VAL A 43 -1.88 -16.27 -24.95
N GLY A 44 -1.39 -17.24 -25.72
CA GLY A 44 -2.20 -18.34 -26.25
C GLY A 44 -2.87 -19.16 -25.14
N THR A 45 -2.11 -19.56 -24.12
CA THR A 45 -2.62 -20.30 -22.96
C THR A 45 -3.67 -19.51 -22.18
N LEU A 46 -3.48 -18.19 -22.03
CA LEU A 46 -4.43 -17.33 -21.36
C LEU A 46 -5.74 -17.18 -22.14
N ASN A 47 -5.67 -17.02 -23.46
CA ASN A 47 -6.84 -16.95 -24.33
C ASN A 47 -7.66 -18.25 -24.29
N ASP A 48 -6.99 -19.41 -24.23
CA ASP A 48 -7.69 -20.70 -24.10
C ASP A 48 -8.40 -20.83 -22.74
N ARG A 49 -7.79 -20.34 -21.66
CA ARG A 49 -8.43 -20.29 -20.33
C ARG A 49 -9.64 -19.36 -20.30
N VAL A 50 -9.55 -18.18 -20.91
CA VAL A 50 -10.67 -17.23 -21.02
C VAL A 50 -11.83 -17.88 -21.77
N ARG A 51 -11.56 -18.52 -22.90
CA ARG A 51 -12.58 -19.25 -23.68
C ARG A 51 -13.24 -20.37 -22.88
N GLY A 52 -12.46 -21.10 -22.07
CA GLY A 52 -13.00 -22.13 -21.17
C GLY A 52 -13.93 -21.56 -20.09
N LEU A 53 -13.59 -20.39 -19.52
CA LEU A 53 -14.45 -19.70 -18.56
C LEU A 53 -15.74 -19.17 -19.20
N GLU A 54 -15.67 -18.62 -20.42
CA GLU A 54 -16.84 -18.17 -21.18
C GLU A 54 -17.79 -19.33 -21.49
N GLN A 55 -17.26 -20.49 -21.89
CA GLN A 55 -18.06 -21.70 -22.09
C GLN A 55 -18.71 -22.18 -20.78
N GLY A 56 -17.98 -22.17 -19.67
CA GLY A 56 -18.52 -22.53 -18.36
C GLY A 56 -19.63 -21.59 -17.89
N GLN A 57 -19.50 -20.29 -18.13
CA GLN A 57 -20.57 -19.33 -17.85
C GLN A 57 -21.82 -19.56 -18.69
N GLN A 58 -21.64 -19.87 -19.98
CA GLN A 58 -22.75 -20.18 -20.89
C GLN A 58 -23.48 -21.46 -20.46
N GLU A 59 -22.75 -22.51 -20.07
CA GLU A 59 -23.36 -23.75 -19.55
C GLU A 59 -24.15 -23.50 -18.26
N MET A 60 -23.60 -22.71 -17.33
CA MET A 60 -24.31 -22.34 -16.09
C MET A 60 -25.58 -21.56 -16.38
N LYS A 61 -25.55 -20.63 -17.35
CA LYS A 61 -26.72 -19.87 -17.78
C LYS A 61 -27.82 -20.78 -18.33
N GLU A 62 -27.49 -21.73 -19.20
CA GLU A 62 -28.45 -22.70 -19.72
C GLU A 62 -29.04 -23.61 -18.63
N ARG A 63 -28.24 -23.99 -17.63
CA ARG A 63 -28.74 -24.74 -16.46
C ARG A 63 -29.75 -23.92 -15.64
N ILE A 64 -29.51 -22.62 -15.45
CA ILE A 64 -30.44 -21.73 -14.76
C ILE A 64 -31.76 -21.61 -15.55
N ASP A 65 -31.69 -21.35 -16.86
CA ASP A 65 -32.87 -21.21 -17.71
C ASP A 65 -33.73 -22.50 -17.73
N ASN A 66 -33.09 -23.66 -17.73
CA ASN A 66 -33.76 -24.97 -17.64
C ASN A 66 -34.41 -25.23 -16.27
N LEU A 67 -33.87 -24.67 -15.18
CA LEU A 67 -34.45 -24.79 -13.84
C LEU A 67 -35.61 -23.81 -13.61
N GLU A 68 -35.61 -22.66 -14.29
CA GLU A 68 -36.71 -21.69 -14.20
C GLU A 68 -37.93 -22.08 -15.05
N SER A 69 -37.73 -22.82 -16.14
CA SER A 69 -38.79 -23.21 -17.08
C SER A 69 -39.94 -24.07 -16.48
N PRO A 70 -39.70 -25.05 -15.57
CA PRO A 70 -40.77 -25.89 -15.00
C PRO A 70 -41.65 -25.19 -13.96
N GLN A 71 -41.23 -24.05 -13.40
CA GLN A 71 -42.01 -23.35 -12.36
C GLN A 71 -43.23 -22.58 -12.90
N ARG A 72 -43.39 -22.44 -14.21
CA ARG A 72 -44.52 -21.70 -14.81
C ARG A 72 -45.73 -22.55 -15.22
N THR A 73 -45.66 -23.88 -15.17
CA THR A 73 -46.71 -24.76 -15.74
C THR A 73 -47.56 -25.53 -14.74
N THR A 74 -47.47 -25.26 -13.43
CA THR A 74 -48.36 -25.88 -12.44
C THR A 74 -49.14 -24.82 -11.66
N GLU A 75 -50.15 -24.24 -12.31
CA GLU A 75 -51.31 -23.66 -11.62
C GLU A 75 -52.33 -24.76 -11.28
N PRO A 76 -52.46 -25.21 -10.02
CA PRO A 76 -53.68 -25.87 -9.58
C PRO A 76 -54.74 -24.80 -9.25
N LYS A 77 -55.81 -24.77 -10.04
CA LYS A 77 -57.10 -24.20 -9.67
C LYS A 77 -57.61 -24.89 -8.39
N THR A 78 -57.61 -24.20 -7.25
CA THR A 78 -58.77 -23.96 -6.37
C THR A 78 -58.36 -23.41 -5.00
N PRO A 79 -59.19 -22.54 -4.36
CA PRO A 79 -58.84 -21.86 -3.13
C PRO A 79 -59.30 -22.68 -1.91
N ALA A 80 -58.36 -23.21 -1.14
CA ALA A 80 -58.63 -23.64 0.22
C ALA A 80 -57.64 -22.96 1.17
N GLU A 81 -58.20 -22.04 1.95
CA GLU A 81 -57.61 -21.23 2.98
C GLU A 81 -56.79 -22.07 3.97
N ARG A 82 -55.46 -22.09 3.80
CA ARG A 82 -54.52 -22.61 4.80
C ARG A 82 -53.64 -21.47 5.29
N LYS A 83 -53.84 -21.12 6.56
CA LYS A 83 -53.01 -20.20 7.35
C LYS A 83 -51.53 -20.62 7.27
N ARG A 84 -50.69 -19.73 6.73
CA ARG A 84 -49.23 -19.92 6.64
C ARG A 84 -48.58 -19.73 8.02
N PRO A 85 -47.62 -20.59 8.43
CA PRO A 85 -46.73 -20.29 9.53
C PRO A 85 -45.76 -19.17 9.14
N LYS A 86 -45.55 -18.22 10.05
CA LYS A 86 -44.57 -17.13 9.93
C LYS A 86 -43.16 -17.75 10.00
N GLY A 87 -42.50 -17.87 8.85
CA GLY A 87 -41.14 -18.38 8.73
C GLY A 87 -40.33 -17.52 7.76
N LEU A 88 -39.27 -16.91 8.30
CA LEU A 88 -38.15 -16.19 7.67
C LEU A 88 -38.24 -15.94 6.15
N SER A 89 -38.73 -14.76 5.79
CA SER A 89 -38.37 -14.12 4.52
C SER A 89 -36.99 -13.49 4.68
N ILE A 90 -36.00 -13.96 3.93
CA ILE A 90 -34.77 -13.20 3.69
C ILE A 90 -35.18 -12.03 2.77
N SER A 91 -35.51 -10.90 3.39
CA SER A 91 -35.68 -9.63 2.68
C SER A 91 -34.29 -9.13 2.29
N VAL A 92 -33.85 -9.46 1.07
CA VAL A 92 -32.75 -8.71 0.44
C VAL A 92 -33.30 -7.30 0.17
N PRO A 93 -32.68 -6.23 0.71
CA PRO A 93 -33.10 -4.86 0.42
C PRO A 93 -33.03 -4.64 -1.09
N LYS A 94 -34.16 -4.32 -1.72
CA LYS A 94 -34.17 -3.82 -3.10
C LYS A 94 -33.50 -2.45 -3.12
N HIS A 95 -32.19 -2.43 -3.31
CA HIS A 95 -31.49 -1.21 -3.70
C HIS A 95 -32.03 -0.81 -5.07
N LYS A 96 -32.70 0.34 -5.16
CA LYS A 96 -33.11 0.92 -6.43
C LYS A 96 -31.85 1.38 -7.16
N SER A 97 -31.17 0.48 -7.85
CA SER A 97 -30.21 0.85 -8.89
C SER A 97 -31.02 1.44 -10.04
N SER A 98 -31.05 2.77 -10.10
CA SER A 98 -31.39 3.50 -11.32
C SER A 98 -30.26 3.32 -12.33
N LEU A 99 -30.14 2.11 -12.89
CA LEU A 99 -29.39 1.87 -14.11
C LEU A 99 -30.16 2.53 -15.25
N LYS A 100 -29.85 3.81 -15.50
CA LYS A 100 -30.07 4.37 -16.83
C LYS A 100 -29.10 3.65 -17.76
N ALA A 101 -29.63 2.98 -18.77
CA ALA A 101 -28.84 2.43 -19.86
C ALA A 101 -27.94 3.53 -20.43
N ILE A 102 -26.62 3.35 -20.30
CA ILE A 102 -25.63 4.12 -21.05
C ILE A 102 -25.41 3.32 -22.34
N ASP A 103 -26.33 3.49 -23.29
CA ASP A 103 -26.06 3.15 -24.68
C ASP A 103 -25.17 4.27 -25.25
N GLY A 104 -23.90 3.93 -25.54
CA GLY A 104 -23.01 4.80 -26.32
C GLY A 104 -21.64 5.11 -25.73
N LEU A 105 -20.93 4.16 -25.11
CA LEU A 105 -19.51 4.34 -24.79
C LEU A 105 -18.63 3.89 -25.98
N PRO A 106 -17.80 4.77 -26.58
CA PRO A 106 -16.98 4.42 -27.73
C PRO A 106 -15.83 3.49 -27.34
N THR A 107 -15.60 2.47 -28.16
CA THR A 107 -14.64 1.37 -28.02
C THR A 107 -13.15 1.78 -28.11
N SER A 108 -12.81 3.07 -27.96
CA SER A 108 -11.44 3.57 -28.14
C SER A 108 -10.70 3.90 -26.84
N ALA A 109 -11.32 3.73 -25.68
CA ALA A 109 -10.64 3.85 -24.40
C ALA A 109 -10.16 2.46 -23.94
N ILE A 110 -8.99 2.03 -24.40
CA ILE A 110 -8.26 0.96 -23.72
C ILE A 110 -8.02 1.47 -22.28
N PRO A 111 -8.55 0.82 -21.25
CA PRO A 111 -8.41 1.33 -19.89
C PRO A 111 -6.93 1.29 -19.51
N VAL A 112 -6.43 2.39 -18.94
CA VAL A 112 -5.07 2.57 -18.43
C VAL A 112 -4.59 1.39 -17.57
N TYR A 113 -5.54 0.65 -16.97
CA TYR A 113 -5.33 -0.64 -16.30
C TYR A 113 -4.64 -1.73 -17.14
N LEU A 114 -4.91 -1.81 -18.45
CA LEU A 114 -4.28 -2.79 -19.34
C LEU A 114 -2.81 -2.43 -19.61
N LEU A 115 -2.50 -1.13 -19.77
CA LEU A 115 -1.12 -0.66 -19.88
C LEU A 115 -0.34 -0.90 -18.57
N TYR A 116 -0.98 -0.69 -17.41
CA TYR A 116 -0.40 -1.03 -16.11
C TYR A 116 -0.13 -2.54 -15.96
N TYR A 117 -1.06 -3.40 -16.41
CA TYR A 117 -0.89 -4.85 -16.38
C TYR A 117 0.23 -5.34 -17.32
N VAL A 118 0.33 -4.76 -18.52
CA VAL A 118 1.41 -5.05 -19.46
C VAL A 118 2.76 -4.59 -18.88
N TRP A 119 2.82 -3.40 -18.28
CA TRP A 119 4.00 -2.90 -17.56
C TRP A 119 4.43 -3.81 -16.40
N ARG A 120 3.47 -4.31 -15.61
CA ARG A 120 3.72 -5.27 -14.52
C ARG A 120 4.36 -6.57 -15.03
N LEU A 121 3.89 -7.09 -16.17
CA LEU A 121 4.41 -8.33 -16.76
C LEU A 121 5.84 -8.16 -17.29
N THR A 122 6.19 -7.01 -17.87
CA THR A 122 7.55 -6.74 -18.34
C THR A 122 8.53 -6.49 -17.19
N CYS A 123 8.13 -5.81 -16.10
CA CYS A 123 9.02 -5.56 -14.96
C CYS A 123 9.35 -6.82 -14.14
N CYS A 124 8.43 -7.77 -13.99
CA CYS A 124 8.69 -9.02 -13.24
C CYS A 124 9.66 -9.98 -13.96
N GLN A 125 9.81 -9.91 -15.29
CA GLN A 125 10.68 -10.82 -16.05
C GLN A 125 12.15 -10.35 -16.09
N ILE A 126 12.41 -9.04 -15.97
CA ILE A 126 13.78 -8.50 -16.02
C ILE A 126 14.55 -8.77 -14.70
N PHE A 127 13.84 -8.88 -13.57
CA PHE A 127 14.49 -9.01 -12.26
C PHE A 127 14.87 -10.46 -11.87
N THR A 128 14.33 -11.48 -12.54
CA THR A 128 14.66 -12.90 -12.27
C THR A 128 15.84 -13.43 -13.08
N GLY A 129 16.43 -12.64 -13.97
CA GLY A 129 17.48 -13.07 -14.91
C GLY A 129 18.92 -13.09 -14.38
N SER A 130 19.21 -12.60 -13.17
CA SER A 130 20.58 -12.61 -12.61
C SER A 130 20.72 -13.59 -11.46
N SER A 131 20.88 -14.87 -11.79
CA SER A 131 21.34 -15.91 -10.86
C SER A 131 22.82 -15.69 -10.56
N MET A 132 23.13 -14.98 -9.47
CA MET A 132 24.45 -15.04 -8.87
C MET A 132 24.55 -16.27 -7.98
N ASN A 133 25.36 -17.24 -8.41
CA ASN A 133 25.92 -18.30 -7.59
C ASN A 133 26.61 -17.68 -6.36
N MET A 134 26.04 -17.88 -5.18
CA MET A 134 26.69 -17.58 -3.90
C MET A 134 26.90 -18.91 -3.16
N SER A 135 28.14 -19.37 -3.19
CA SER A 135 28.68 -20.47 -2.40
C SER A 135 28.63 -20.18 -0.91
N GLU A 136 28.21 -21.17 -0.13
CA GLU A 136 28.18 -21.20 1.34
C GLU A 136 29.52 -20.81 1.98
N PRO A 137 29.50 -20.07 3.10
CA PRO A 137 30.53 -20.16 4.12
C PRO A 137 30.01 -20.85 5.39
N SER A 138 30.74 -21.91 5.75
CA SER A 138 30.59 -22.72 6.94
C SER A 138 30.71 -21.92 8.24
N ALA A 139 29.84 -22.26 9.19
CA ALA A 139 29.81 -21.70 10.54
C ALA A 139 31.08 -22.01 11.35
N ILE A 140 31.68 -20.97 11.95
CA ILE A 140 32.61 -21.11 13.08
C ILE A 140 31.89 -20.59 14.32
N PHE A 141 31.50 -21.54 15.17
CA PHE A 141 31.02 -21.34 16.53
C PHE A 141 32.15 -20.70 17.36
N SER A 142 31.91 -19.52 17.94
CA SER A 142 32.82 -18.94 18.94
C SER A 142 32.04 -18.66 20.23
N ALA A 143 32.40 -19.44 21.25
CA ALA A 143 31.83 -19.40 22.59
C ALA A 143 32.27 -18.13 23.34
N VAL A 144 31.31 -17.47 24.00
CA VAL A 144 31.59 -16.36 24.94
C VAL A 144 31.71 -16.93 26.37
N PRO A 145 32.79 -16.63 27.11
CA PRO A 145 33.00 -17.14 28.45
C PRO A 145 32.28 -16.32 29.53
N ALA A 146 31.84 -17.04 30.57
CA ALA A 146 31.23 -16.53 31.79
C ALA A 146 32.19 -15.65 32.62
N THR A 147 31.67 -14.59 33.22
CA THR A 147 32.39 -13.68 34.12
C THR A 147 32.03 -14.00 35.59
N PRO A 148 33.01 -14.02 36.51
CA PRO A 148 32.84 -14.56 37.86
C PRO A 148 32.29 -13.56 38.89
N ALA A 149 31.66 -14.15 39.91
CA ALA A 149 31.24 -13.52 41.15
C ALA A 149 32.43 -12.99 41.97
N THR A 150 32.25 -11.82 42.59
CA THR A 150 33.11 -11.31 43.66
C THR A 150 32.25 -11.10 44.89
N GLY A 151 32.65 -11.74 45.99
CA GLY A 151 31.97 -11.68 47.29
C GLY A 151 32.70 -10.82 48.33
N GLY A 152 32.01 -10.66 49.46
CA GLY A 152 32.60 -10.34 50.78
C GLY A 152 31.95 -9.14 51.50
N PRO A 153 31.91 -9.09 52.84
CA PRO A 153 32.01 -10.17 53.83
C PRO A 153 30.92 -10.15 54.92
N SER A 154 30.96 -11.21 55.72
CA SER A 154 30.17 -11.60 56.88
C SER A 154 29.92 -10.55 57.97
N SER A 155 28.72 -10.62 58.56
CA SER A 155 28.56 -10.52 60.01
C SER A 155 27.42 -11.43 60.47
N ALA A 156 27.80 -12.51 61.15
CA ALA A 156 26.88 -13.38 61.86
C ALA A 156 26.50 -12.72 63.19
N PHE A 157 25.20 -12.61 63.47
CA PHE A 157 24.68 -12.69 64.83
C PHE A 157 23.41 -13.52 64.82
N ALA A 158 23.37 -14.40 65.81
CA ALA A 158 22.42 -15.47 65.99
C ALA A 158 21.08 -15.01 66.57
N ASN A 159 20.07 -15.85 66.35
CA ASN A 159 18.96 -16.18 67.25
C ASN A 159 18.21 -15.03 67.94
N LEU A 160 16.92 -14.90 67.64
CA LEU A 160 15.84 -15.22 68.57
C LEU A 160 14.47 -14.93 67.96
N ALA A 161 13.56 -15.86 68.23
CA ALA A 161 12.10 -15.77 68.27
C ALA A 161 11.47 -14.37 68.16
N LEU A 162 10.42 -14.27 67.34
CA LEU A 162 9.04 -13.97 67.75
C LEU A 162 8.24 -13.52 66.51
N THR A 163 7.26 -14.33 66.15
CA THR A 163 6.12 -13.96 65.30
C THR A 163 5.34 -12.81 65.93
N PRO A 164 5.04 -11.71 65.22
CA PRO A 164 3.93 -10.85 65.58
C PRO A 164 2.70 -11.25 64.75
N ASN A 165 1.69 -11.73 65.48
CA ASN A 165 0.31 -11.87 65.07
C ASN A 165 -0.16 -10.68 64.22
N THR A 166 -0.60 -10.94 62.99
CA THR A 166 -1.59 -10.07 62.33
C THR A 166 -2.96 -10.36 62.92
N PRO A 167 -3.66 -9.36 63.50
CA PRO A 167 -4.96 -9.59 64.12
C PRO A 167 -6.04 -9.79 63.05
N ASN A 168 -6.65 -10.96 63.08
CA ASN A 168 -8.00 -11.16 62.57
C ASN A 168 -8.95 -10.15 63.24
N THR A 169 -9.56 -9.27 62.47
CA THR A 169 -10.78 -8.55 62.87
C THR A 169 -11.92 -8.93 61.94
N PRO A 170 -12.94 -9.67 62.44
CA PRO A 170 -14.17 -9.93 61.72
C PRO A 170 -15.24 -8.95 62.22
N HIS A 171 -15.46 -7.82 61.55
CA HIS A 171 -16.64 -6.99 61.82
C HIS A 171 -17.18 -6.29 60.56
N SER A 172 -18.36 -6.79 60.15
CA SER A 172 -19.54 -6.09 59.64
C SER A 172 -19.42 -5.05 58.49
N PRO A 173 -20.15 -5.25 57.38
CA PRO A 173 -20.29 -4.25 56.32
C PRO A 173 -21.18 -3.10 56.80
N THR A 174 -20.60 -1.92 57.00
CA THR A 174 -21.37 -0.67 57.11
C THR A 174 -21.48 -0.01 55.73
N PRO A 175 -22.69 0.39 55.28
CA PRO A 175 -22.88 1.15 54.06
C PRO A 175 -22.72 2.64 54.37
N MET A 176 -21.48 3.12 54.42
CA MET A 176 -21.14 4.54 54.41
C MET A 176 -19.89 4.65 53.53
N SER A 177 -19.80 5.51 52.53
CA SER A 177 -20.19 6.90 52.50
C SER A 177 -20.04 7.38 51.05
N ASN A 178 -20.92 8.28 50.62
CA ASN A 178 -20.82 9.07 49.39
C ASN A 178 -19.57 9.96 49.41
N ARG A 179 -18.36 9.37 49.37
CA ARG A 179 -17.15 10.14 49.14
C ARG A 179 -17.22 10.66 47.70
N PRO A 180 -17.26 11.98 47.48
CA PRO A 180 -17.17 12.53 46.13
C PRO A 180 -15.85 12.02 45.55
N LYS A 181 -15.94 11.19 44.50
CA LYS A 181 -14.78 10.74 43.72
C LYS A 181 -13.99 12.01 43.41
N SER A 182 -12.78 12.13 43.96
CA SER A 182 -11.94 13.28 43.66
C SER A 182 -11.75 13.28 42.15
N LYS A 183 -12.36 14.26 41.48
CA LYS A 183 -12.04 14.57 40.10
C LYS A 183 -10.64 15.13 40.15
N THR A 184 -9.64 14.25 40.18
CA THR A 184 -8.27 14.63 39.87
C THR A 184 -8.32 15.25 38.49
N SER A 185 -8.29 16.58 38.45
CA SER A 185 -8.19 17.37 37.24
C SER A 185 -6.80 17.10 36.66
N PHE A 186 -6.65 15.95 36.00
CA PHE A 186 -5.55 15.73 35.10
C PHE A 186 -5.66 16.82 34.06
N ASN A 187 -4.80 17.84 34.17
CA ASN A 187 -4.57 18.79 33.11
C ASN A 187 -4.22 17.96 31.87
N LYS A 188 -5.20 17.77 30.99
CA LYS A 188 -5.02 17.04 29.75
C LYS A 188 -3.99 17.85 28.98
N LYS A 189 -2.78 17.31 28.87
CA LYS A 189 -1.77 17.84 27.97
C LYS A 189 -2.44 18.07 26.60
N PRO A 190 -2.14 19.17 25.90
CA PRO A 190 -2.70 19.42 24.57
C PRO A 190 -2.54 18.13 23.76
N THR A 191 -3.67 17.64 23.25
CA THR A 191 -3.70 16.33 22.59
C THR A 191 -2.86 16.47 21.34
N ASN A 192 -1.79 15.68 21.29
CA ASN A 192 -0.85 15.68 20.18
C ASN A 192 -1.58 15.07 18.97
N ASP A 193 -2.13 15.94 18.14
CA ASP A 193 -3.01 15.54 17.07
C ASP A 193 -2.29 15.55 15.73
N LEU A 194 -1.68 14.40 15.41
CA LEU A 194 -1.16 14.12 14.07
C LEU A 194 -2.26 14.13 13.01
N SER A 195 -3.54 14.02 13.39
CA SER A 195 -4.64 13.93 12.42
C SER A 195 -4.76 15.18 11.55
N GLN A 196 -4.44 16.35 12.11
CA GLN A 196 -4.55 17.64 11.42
C GLN A 196 -3.37 17.96 10.50
N LYS A 197 -2.25 17.25 10.64
CA LYS A 197 -0.97 17.56 9.99
C LYS A 197 -0.61 16.60 8.86
N MET A 198 -1.44 15.59 8.66
CA MET A 198 -1.19 14.46 7.78
C MET A 198 -2.45 14.20 6.95
N PRO A 199 -2.32 13.53 5.80
CA PRO A 199 -3.48 13.13 5.01
C PRO A 199 -4.54 12.42 5.86
N PRO A 200 -5.82 12.48 5.49
CA PRO A 200 -6.89 11.75 6.17
C PRO A 200 -6.69 10.23 6.09
N ALA A 201 -7.43 9.48 6.90
CA ALA A 201 -7.32 8.01 6.90
C ALA A 201 -7.76 7.38 5.56
N MET A 202 -8.73 8.00 4.88
CA MET A 202 -9.30 7.57 3.59
C MET A 202 -8.63 8.25 2.39
N VAL A 203 -7.38 8.69 2.55
CA VAL A 203 -6.59 9.21 1.42
C VAL A 203 -6.34 8.12 0.38
N GLN A 204 -6.38 8.51 -0.90
CA GLN A 204 -5.97 7.66 -2.00
C GLN A 204 -4.49 7.28 -1.86
N MET A 205 -4.20 5.97 -1.82
CA MET A 205 -2.82 5.48 -1.87
C MET A 205 -2.27 5.64 -3.30
N PRO A 206 -1.05 6.18 -3.47
CA PRO A 206 -0.47 6.44 -4.79
C PRO A 206 -0.26 5.16 -5.60
N LEU A 207 -0.27 5.29 -6.94
CA LEU A 207 0.07 4.21 -7.87
C LEU A 207 1.60 4.05 -8.01
N VAL A 208 2.32 4.10 -6.88
CA VAL A 208 3.78 3.99 -6.79
C VAL A 208 4.10 3.09 -5.59
N PRO A 209 5.08 2.19 -5.67
CA PRO A 209 5.48 1.37 -4.53
C PRO A 209 5.85 2.25 -3.34
N LEU A 210 5.25 1.97 -2.18
CA LEU A 210 5.55 2.64 -0.92
C LEU A 210 6.31 1.69 -0.01
N THR A 211 7.39 2.18 0.60
CA THR A 211 8.02 1.46 1.71
C THR A 211 7.19 1.62 2.99
N ASP A 212 7.37 0.73 3.97
CA ASP A 212 6.67 0.87 5.25
C ASP A 212 7.06 2.16 5.97
N LYS A 213 8.32 2.61 5.81
CA LYS A 213 8.81 3.87 6.37
C LYS A 213 8.10 5.05 5.72
N GLU A 214 7.90 5.04 4.40
CA GLU A 214 7.12 6.06 3.69
C GLU A 214 5.67 6.12 4.16
N ILE A 215 5.02 4.98 4.39
CA ILE A 215 3.65 4.94 4.96
C ILE A 215 3.62 5.59 6.35
N LEU A 216 4.60 5.28 7.20
CA LEU A 216 4.65 5.84 8.56
C LEU A 216 4.98 7.34 8.56
N VAL A 217 5.69 7.84 7.57
CA VAL A 217 6.09 9.26 7.48
C VAL A 217 5.04 10.09 6.76
N PHE A 218 4.49 9.64 5.63
CA PHE A 218 3.57 10.41 4.79
C PHE A 218 2.10 10.07 5.03
N PHE A 219 1.77 8.84 5.41
CA PHE A 219 0.40 8.31 5.46
C PHE A 219 0.01 7.75 6.83
N PHE A 220 0.57 8.31 7.91
CA PHE A 220 0.43 7.73 9.25
C PHE A 220 -1.03 7.66 9.75
N ASN A 221 -1.93 8.48 9.21
CA ASN A 221 -3.36 8.42 9.54
C ASN A 221 -4.08 7.25 8.88
N SER A 222 -3.62 6.78 7.72
CA SER A 222 -4.16 5.61 7.04
C SER A 222 -3.98 4.33 7.84
N VAL A 223 -3.06 4.29 8.82
CA VAL A 223 -2.94 3.21 9.82
C VAL A 223 -4.21 3.01 10.65
N SER A 224 -5.12 3.99 10.68
CA SER A 224 -6.44 3.79 11.29
C SER A 224 -7.29 2.76 10.52
N ARG A 225 -6.96 2.47 9.26
CA ARG A 225 -7.56 1.39 8.46
C ARG A 225 -6.97 0.04 8.88
N PRO A 226 -7.79 -1.00 9.13
CA PRO A 226 -7.28 -2.30 9.60
C PRO A 226 -6.27 -2.93 8.63
N ILE A 227 -6.49 -2.86 7.32
CA ILE A 227 -5.61 -3.43 6.31
C ILE A 227 -4.19 -2.81 6.34
N VAL A 228 -4.10 -1.49 6.51
CA VAL A 228 -2.82 -0.76 6.61
C VAL A 228 -2.12 -1.11 7.93
N ALA A 229 -2.85 -1.15 9.04
CA ALA A 229 -2.29 -1.57 10.33
C ALA A 229 -1.74 -3.01 10.28
N THR A 230 -2.48 -3.93 9.65
CA THR A 230 -2.07 -5.33 9.49
C THR A 230 -0.84 -5.44 8.59
N ARG A 231 -0.69 -4.62 7.54
CA ARG A 231 0.54 -4.56 6.74
C ARG A 231 1.77 -4.27 7.59
N ILE A 232 1.72 -3.16 8.33
CA ILE A 232 2.84 -2.69 9.14
C ILE A 232 3.21 -3.74 10.21
N TYR A 233 2.22 -4.34 10.89
CA TYR A 233 2.47 -5.40 11.86
C TYR A 233 2.91 -6.73 11.24
N GLY A 234 2.39 -7.09 10.06
CA GLY A 234 2.81 -8.27 9.31
C GLY A 234 4.28 -8.22 8.93
N ARG A 235 4.80 -7.02 8.65
CA ARG A 235 6.22 -6.75 8.41
C ARG A 235 7.04 -6.44 9.67
N GLN A 236 6.55 -6.89 10.83
CA GLN A 236 7.26 -6.83 12.13
C GLN A 236 7.57 -5.42 12.66
N TRP A 237 6.84 -4.38 12.24
CA TRP A 237 7.00 -3.06 12.83
C TRP A 237 6.31 -2.95 14.18
N GLY A 238 7.09 -2.90 15.26
CA GLY A 238 6.58 -2.69 16.61
C GLY A 238 6.30 -1.20 16.94
N PRO A 239 5.41 -0.90 17.90
CA PRO A 239 5.09 0.49 18.31
C PRO A 239 6.31 1.33 18.70
N ALA A 240 7.36 0.70 19.24
CA ALA A 240 8.61 1.38 19.59
C ALA A 240 9.33 1.89 18.33
N LYS A 241 9.59 1.00 17.35
CA LYS A 241 10.23 1.33 16.07
C LYS A 241 9.41 2.38 15.31
N ILE A 242 8.09 2.22 15.26
CA ILE A 242 7.18 3.17 14.61
C ILE A 242 7.27 4.55 15.27
N SER A 243 7.18 4.63 16.59
CA SER A 243 7.26 5.92 17.29
C SER A 243 8.63 6.59 17.12
N ALA A 244 9.71 5.82 17.00
CA ALA A 244 11.03 6.36 16.72
C ALA A 244 11.08 7.01 15.34
N VAL A 245 10.66 6.29 14.29
CA VAL A 245 10.62 6.80 12.91
C VAL A 245 9.72 8.04 12.79
N VAL A 246 8.52 8.00 13.37
CA VAL A 246 7.59 9.14 13.33
C VAL A 246 8.21 10.38 13.99
N ASN A 247 8.87 10.23 15.15
CA ASN A 247 9.52 11.36 15.84
C ASN A 247 10.77 11.87 15.13
N GLU A 248 11.50 10.98 14.49
CA GLU A 248 12.70 11.28 13.71
C GLU A 248 12.36 12.12 12.47
N HIS A 249 11.28 11.77 11.76
CA HIS A 249 10.93 12.39 10.48
C HIS A 249 9.92 13.54 10.60
N ARG A 250 9.14 13.64 11.69
CA ARG A 250 8.09 14.66 11.84
C ARG A 250 8.27 15.54 13.06
N THR A 251 7.82 16.79 12.92
CA THR A 251 7.76 17.76 14.02
C THR A 251 6.46 17.61 14.79
N ILE A 252 6.59 17.01 15.96
CA ILE A 252 5.48 16.63 16.81
C ILE A 252 5.65 17.29 18.17
N LEU A 253 5.05 18.48 18.29
CA LEU A 253 5.14 19.29 19.49
C LEU A 253 4.01 18.94 20.47
N PRO A 254 4.23 19.12 21.79
CA PRO A 254 5.49 19.54 22.44
C PRO A 254 6.41 18.38 22.87
N TYR A 255 5.92 17.15 22.96
CA TYR A 255 6.65 16.02 23.59
C TYR A 255 6.94 14.84 22.65
N GLY A 256 6.73 14.99 21.34
CA GLY A 256 6.81 13.88 20.42
C GLY A 256 5.61 12.92 20.49
N TYR A 257 5.58 11.98 19.57
CA TYR A 257 4.62 10.90 19.48
C TYR A 257 5.04 9.73 20.38
N SER A 258 4.19 9.38 21.35
CA SER A 258 4.54 8.36 22.33
C SER A 258 4.30 6.94 21.81
N ARG A 259 5.13 5.98 22.25
CA ARG A 259 4.93 4.54 21.99
C ARG A 259 3.54 4.06 22.42
N ASN A 260 3.02 4.55 23.55
CA ASN A 260 1.70 4.16 24.05
C ASN A 260 0.58 4.67 23.14
N THR A 261 0.66 5.92 22.69
CA THR A 261 -0.27 6.49 21.71
C THR A 261 -0.26 5.68 20.40
N CYS A 262 0.94 5.32 19.93
CA CYS A 262 1.11 4.44 18.77
C CYS A 262 0.38 3.10 18.97
N SER A 263 0.68 2.39 20.07
CA SER A 263 0.03 1.12 20.41
C SER A 263 -1.50 1.22 20.46
N VAL A 264 -2.03 2.27 21.07
CA VAL A 264 -3.48 2.53 21.12
C VAL A 264 -4.07 2.73 19.72
N LYS A 265 -3.40 3.46 18.83
CA LYS A 265 -3.86 3.68 17.45
C LYS A 265 -4.00 2.35 16.68
N PHE A 266 -2.95 1.54 16.67
CA PHE A 266 -2.96 0.24 16.01
C PHE A 266 -3.97 -0.73 16.63
N THR A 267 -4.02 -0.85 17.96
CA THR A 267 -5.00 -1.73 18.61
C THR A 267 -6.44 -1.28 18.36
N THR A 268 -6.68 0.03 18.19
CA THR A 268 -8.00 0.55 17.81
C THR A 268 -8.35 0.21 16.36
N ALA A 269 -7.39 0.31 15.43
CA ALA A 269 -7.57 -0.11 14.04
C ALA A 269 -7.89 -1.62 13.94
N ILE A 270 -7.15 -2.47 14.65
CA ILE A 270 -7.43 -3.93 14.71
C ILE A 270 -8.82 -4.20 15.31
N LYS A 271 -9.22 -3.49 16.36
CA LYS A 271 -10.58 -3.59 16.92
C LYS A 271 -11.66 -3.13 15.94
N LEU A 272 -11.38 -2.14 15.09
CA LEU A 272 -12.28 -1.70 14.04
C LEU A 272 -12.44 -2.80 12.98
N GLY A 273 -11.35 -3.43 12.56
CA GLY A 273 -11.39 -4.59 11.66
C GLY A 273 -12.24 -5.73 12.22
N ARG A 274 -12.12 -6.02 13.52
CA ARG A 274 -12.97 -7.02 14.19
C ARG A 274 -14.45 -6.69 14.12
N LYS A 275 -14.81 -5.41 14.21
CA LYS A 275 -16.20 -4.97 14.04
C LYS A 275 -16.68 -5.08 12.60
N GLN A 276 -15.81 -4.87 11.62
CA GLN A 276 -16.14 -4.93 10.19
C GLN A 276 -16.32 -6.38 9.70
N HIS A 277 -15.43 -7.29 10.10
CA HIS A 277 -15.42 -8.68 9.63
C HIS A 277 -16.18 -9.66 10.54
N GLY A 278 -16.55 -9.27 11.76
CA GLY A 278 -17.31 -10.11 12.68
C GLY A 278 -16.55 -11.38 13.08
N GLU A 279 -17.20 -12.54 12.94
CA GLU A 279 -16.63 -13.86 13.28
C GLU A 279 -15.48 -14.26 12.34
N GLY A 280 -15.49 -13.82 11.09
CA GLY A 280 -14.42 -14.10 10.12
C GLY A 280 -13.16 -13.25 10.30
N PHE A 281 -13.11 -12.40 11.34
CA PHE A 281 -12.00 -11.48 11.55
C PHE A 281 -10.67 -12.19 11.83
N GLU A 282 -10.67 -13.25 12.64
CA GLU A 282 -9.42 -13.92 13.05
C GLU A 282 -8.73 -14.59 11.85
N GLU A 283 -9.50 -15.30 11.02
CA GLU A 283 -9.02 -15.87 9.76
C GLU A 283 -8.54 -14.79 8.79
N TRP A 284 -9.31 -13.70 8.65
CA TRP A 284 -8.89 -12.57 7.82
C TRP A 284 -7.57 -11.94 8.30
N GLU A 285 -7.44 -11.70 9.61
CA GLU A 285 -6.25 -11.09 10.20
C GLU A 285 -5.03 -12.00 10.05
N GLU A 286 -5.16 -13.30 10.28
CA GLU A 286 -4.09 -14.28 10.13
C GLU A 286 -3.63 -14.38 8.67
N ASN A 287 -4.55 -14.56 7.73
CA ASN A 287 -4.25 -14.65 6.30
C ASN A 287 -3.61 -13.37 5.76
N THR A 288 -4.14 -12.21 6.16
CA THR A 288 -3.63 -10.91 5.73
C THR A 288 -2.26 -10.62 6.34
N ARG A 289 -2.06 -10.94 7.62
CA ARG A 289 -0.76 -10.81 8.28
C ARG A 289 0.29 -11.73 7.63
N ALA A 290 -0.08 -12.99 7.36
CA ALA A 290 0.79 -13.95 6.67
C ALA A 290 1.14 -13.49 5.26
N PHE A 291 0.17 -12.93 4.52
CA PHE A 291 0.42 -12.31 3.22
C PHE A 291 1.48 -11.21 3.31
N PHE A 292 1.31 -10.20 4.18
CA PHE A 292 2.27 -9.11 4.29
C PHE A 292 3.62 -9.53 4.87
N TYR A 293 3.66 -10.58 5.69
CA TYR A 293 4.91 -11.18 6.15
C TYR A 293 5.71 -11.81 5.00
N ASN A 294 5.03 -12.48 4.06
CA ASN A 294 5.66 -13.19 2.95
C ASN A 294 5.94 -12.31 1.72
N VAL A 295 5.21 -11.19 1.54
CA VAL A 295 5.39 -10.29 0.39
C VAL A 295 6.58 -9.37 0.62
N THR A 296 7.66 -9.63 -0.12
CA THR A 296 8.86 -8.79 -0.18
C THR A 296 8.72 -7.59 -1.11
N ASP A 297 7.85 -7.66 -2.12
CA ASP A 297 7.64 -6.61 -3.10
C ASP A 297 6.71 -5.49 -2.57
N ASP A 298 7.25 -4.29 -2.44
CA ASP A 298 6.53 -3.10 -1.99
C ASP A 298 5.42 -2.66 -2.94
N ALA A 299 5.53 -2.96 -4.25
CA ALA A 299 4.48 -2.67 -5.21
C ALA A 299 3.22 -3.48 -4.88
N VAL A 300 3.39 -4.80 -4.70
CA VAL A 300 2.30 -5.72 -4.36
C VAL A 300 1.71 -5.39 -2.99
N ALA A 301 2.54 -5.07 -2.01
CA ALA A 301 2.07 -4.68 -0.69
C ALA A 301 1.33 -3.33 -0.70
N THR A 302 1.67 -2.42 -1.61
CA THR A 302 1.00 -1.12 -1.76
C THR A 302 -0.33 -1.26 -2.47
N ASP A 303 -0.40 -2.08 -3.51
CA ASP A 303 -1.66 -2.40 -4.21
C ASP A 303 -2.67 -3.02 -3.24
N ALA A 304 -2.23 -3.92 -2.34
CA ALA A 304 -3.10 -4.60 -1.38
C ALA A 304 -3.72 -3.69 -0.30
N ILE A 305 -3.18 -2.50 -0.06
CA ILE A 305 -3.70 -1.55 0.95
C ILE A 305 -4.51 -0.40 0.33
N ARG A 306 -4.78 -0.43 -0.98
CA ARG A 306 -5.64 0.57 -1.63
C ARG A 306 -7.07 0.51 -1.07
N LEU A 307 -7.85 1.55 -1.36
CA LEU A 307 -9.25 1.59 -0.95
C LEU A 307 -10.02 0.48 -1.68
N ALA A 308 -10.85 -0.25 -0.94
CA ALA A 308 -11.79 -1.19 -1.55
C ALA A 308 -12.88 -0.42 -2.32
N GLU A 309 -13.58 -1.08 -3.24
CA GLU A 309 -14.63 -0.45 -4.06
C GLU A 309 -15.69 0.24 -3.19
N GLU A 310 -16.03 -0.36 -2.04
CA GLU A 310 -17.00 0.21 -1.09
C GLU A 310 -16.46 1.42 -0.31
N GLU A 311 -15.14 1.57 -0.25
CA GLU A 311 -14.46 2.69 0.41
C GLU A 311 -14.20 3.88 -0.53
N MET A 312 -14.31 3.68 -1.86
CA MET A 312 -14.01 4.69 -2.87
C MET A 312 -14.90 5.93 -2.77
N ASP A 313 -16.14 5.80 -2.30
CA ASP A 313 -17.04 6.95 -2.11
C ASP A 313 -16.55 7.94 -1.03
N GLN A 314 -15.60 7.53 -0.19
CA GLN A 314 -14.97 8.34 0.86
C GLN A 314 -13.52 8.72 0.51
N GLU A 315 -13.10 8.47 -0.73
CA GLU A 315 -11.75 8.74 -1.19
C GLU A 315 -11.45 10.24 -1.18
N GLU A 316 -10.31 10.61 -0.59
CA GLU A 316 -9.79 11.97 -0.61
C GLU A 316 -8.46 12.01 -1.39
N ASP A 317 -8.41 12.81 -2.45
CA ASP A 317 -7.19 13.02 -3.24
C ASP A 317 -6.38 14.21 -2.71
N PHE A 318 -5.30 13.89 -2.01
CA PHE A 318 -4.49 14.82 -1.24
C PHE A 318 -3.40 15.48 -2.09
N ASN A 319 -3.02 16.71 -1.75
CA ASN A 319 -1.95 17.44 -2.43
C ASN A 319 -0.58 16.93 -1.96
N VAL A 320 0.33 16.65 -2.90
CA VAL A 320 1.69 16.17 -2.58
C VAL A 320 2.51 17.22 -1.81
N LEU A 321 2.36 18.51 -2.12
CA LEU A 321 3.08 19.57 -1.39
C LEU A 321 2.63 19.68 0.07
N GLU A 322 1.38 19.35 0.37
CA GLU A 322 0.88 19.34 1.76
C GLU A 322 1.46 18.18 2.58
N LEU A 323 1.95 17.11 1.92
CA LEU A 323 2.57 15.98 2.62
C LEU A 323 3.82 16.38 3.38
N VAL A 324 4.53 17.44 2.98
CA VAL A 324 5.78 17.85 3.63
C VAL A 324 5.58 18.84 4.78
N HIS A 325 4.34 19.20 5.10
CA HIS A 325 4.04 20.03 6.26
C HIS A 325 4.56 19.37 7.56
N ASP A 326 5.34 20.10 8.35
CA ASP A 326 6.02 19.59 9.55
C ASP A 326 6.99 18.41 9.32
N LEU A 327 7.46 18.17 8.09
CA LEU A 327 8.49 17.18 7.80
C LEU A 327 9.87 17.73 8.19
N LYS A 328 10.63 16.97 8.98
CA LYS A 328 12.01 17.31 9.38
C LYS A 328 13.02 16.85 8.34
N LYS A 329 12.84 15.63 7.82
CA LYS A 329 13.70 15.01 6.82
C LYS A 329 12.94 13.92 6.08
N TYR A 330 13.32 13.69 4.82
CA TYR A 330 12.78 12.63 3.98
C TYR A 330 13.14 11.23 4.53
N PRO A 331 12.25 10.23 4.40
CA PRO A 331 12.58 8.86 4.76
C PRO A 331 13.64 8.31 3.80
N VAL A 332 14.67 7.70 4.37
CA VAL A 332 15.75 7.02 3.66
C VAL A 332 15.84 5.61 4.20
N GLU A 333 16.02 4.62 3.33
CA GLU A 333 16.20 3.24 3.76
C GLU A 333 17.58 2.99 4.39
N GLU A 334 17.76 1.83 5.01
CA GLU A 334 18.99 1.50 5.74
C GLU A 334 20.22 1.51 4.82
N ASP A 335 20.02 1.20 3.53
CA ASP A 335 21.05 1.23 2.48
C ASP A 335 21.38 2.66 1.99
N GLY A 336 20.73 3.68 2.53
CA GLY A 336 20.92 5.07 2.13
C GLY A 336 20.13 5.48 0.88
N GLU A 337 19.43 4.54 0.24
CA GLU A 337 18.57 4.83 -0.90
C GLU A 337 17.19 5.35 -0.46
N GLN A 338 16.70 6.35 -1.20
CA GLN A 338 15.34 6.84 -1.05
C GLN A 338 14.38 6.03 -1.92
N GLY A 339 13.19 5.76 -1.38
CA GLY A 339 12.09 5.17 -2.15
C GLY A 339 11.69 6.05 -3.33
N LEU A 340 11.12 5.43 -4.36
CA LEU A 340 10.69 6.11 -5.59
C LEU A 340 9.63 7.20 -5.28
N PHE A 341 8.71 6.92 -4.36
CA PHE A 341 7.71 7.90 -3.93
C PHE A 341 8.37 9.11 -3.26
N THR A 342 9.32 8.90 -2.34
CA THR A 342 10.08 9.98 -1.70
C THR A 342 10.79 10.87 -2.73
N LYS A 343 11.42 10.28 -3.75
CA LYS A 343 12.06 11.04 -4.85
C LYS A 343 11.06 11.92 -5.59
N CYS A 344 9.85 11.40 -5.85
CA CYS A 344 8.77 12.17 -6.47
C CYS A 344 8.32 13.35 -5.59
N VAL A 345 8.12 13.11 -4.29
CA VAL A 345 7.74 14.16 -3.32
C VAL A 345 8.83 15.24 -3.26
N GLN A 346 10.10 14.84 -3.14
CA GLN A 346 11.22 15.75 -3.09
C GLN A 346 11.30 16.63 -4.35
N TYR A 347 11.11 16.04 -5.54
CA TYR A 347 11.05 16.79 -6.79
C TYR A 347 9.93 17.83 -6.78
N CYS A 348 8.73 17.46 -6.33
CA CYS A 348 7.59 18.39 -6.26
C CYS A 348 7.90 19.59 -5.36
N VAL A 349 8.54 19.35 -4.21
CA VAL A 349 8.92 20.43 -3.28
C VAL A 349 10.00 21.33 -3.87
N GLU A 350 11.04 20.75 -4.46
CA GLU A 350 12.17 21.51 -5.02
C GLU A 350 11.76 22.39 -6.22
N ASN A 351 10.75 21.96 -6.97
CA ASN A 351 10.28 22.65 -8.17
C ASN A 351 8.91 23.32 -7.99
N GLU A 352 8.39 23.36 -6.74
CA GLU A 352 7.08 23.92 -6.40
C GLU A 352 5.93 23.40 -7.29
N VAL A 353 5.97 22.11 -7.64
CA VAL A 353 4.97 21.48 -8.51
C VAL A 353 3.78 21.02 -7.67
N ASP A 354 2.64 21.68 -7.88
CA ASP A 354 1.37 21.28 -7.29
C ASP A 354 0.74 20.12 -8.07
N ILE A 355 0.79 18.93 -7.49
CA ILE A 355 0.15 17.72 -8.02
C ILE A 355 -0.65 17.00 -6.94
N LYS A 356 -1.64 16.26 -7.41
CA LYS A 356 -2.43 15.34 -6.59
C LYS A 356 -1.76 13.97 -6.47
N LEU A 357 -2.04 13.25 -5.38
CA LEU A 357 -1.54 11.90 -5.15
C LEU A 357 -1.96 10.93 -6.25
N SER A 358 -3.18 11.06 -6.78
CA SER A 358 -3.66 10.31 -7.95
C SER A 358 -2.71 10.38 -9.15
N GLN A 359 -2.01 11.50 -9.33
CA GLN A 359 -1.18 11.80 -10.50
C GLN A 359 0.32 11.54 -10.29
N ILE A 360 0.76 11.22 -9.06
CA ILE A 360 2.20 11.13 -8.74
C ILE A 360 2.92 10.04 -9.55
N HIS A 361 2.20 9.02 -10.00
CA HIS A 361 2.72 7.94 -10.84
C HIS A 361 3.27 8.44 -12.18
N LEU A 362 2.75 9.55 -12.71
CA LEU A 362 3.26 10.16 -13.94
C LEU A 362 4.70 10.66 -13.75
N LEU A 363 5.01 11.26 -12.60
CA LEU A 363 6.39 11.66 -12.29
C LEU A 363 7.27 10.45 -12.00
N ALA A 364 6.73 9.45 -11.31
CA ALA A 364 7.46 8.23 -11.02
C ALA A 364 7.94 7.52 -12.30
N ILE A 365 7.10 7.47 -13.34
CA ILE A 365 7.45 6.92 -14.66
C ILE A 365 8.58 7.74 -15.31
N ALA A 366 8.54 9.07 -15.26
CA ALA A 366 9.61 9.90 -15.81
C ALA A 366 10.93 9.69 -15.07
N ILE A 367 10.91 9.73 -13.74
CA ILE A 367 12.09 9.54 -12.89
C ILE A 367 12.70 8.15 -13.13
N TRP A 368 11.87 7.11 -13.19
CA TRP A 368 12.31 5.74 -13.40
C TRP A 368 13.01 5.54 -14.75
N ASN A 369 12.51 6.19 -15.80
CA ASN A 369 13.08 6.12 -17.14
C ASN A 369 14.24 7.10 -17.38
N GLY A 370 14.65 7.86 -16.36
CA GLY A 370 15.71 8.88 -16.48
C GLY A 370 15.30 10.12 -17.28
N TYR A 371 13.99 10.34 -17.48
CA TYR A 371 13.48 11.57 -18.08
C TYR A 371 13.32 12.67 -17.05
N HIS A 372 13.39 13.92 -17.51
CA HIS A 372 13.10 15.07 -16.65
C HIS A 372 11.61 15.06 -16.26
N PRO A 373 11.23 15.12 -14.97
CA PRO A 373 9.84 14.88 -14.56
C PRO A 373 8.83 15.92 -15.07
N SER A 374 9.28 17.13 -15.45
CA SER A 374 8.41 18.12 -16.11
C SER A 374 7.80 17.60 -17.42
N THR A 375 8.51 16.73 -18.16
CA THR A 375 8.04 16.19 -19.43
C THR A 375 6.79 15.31 -19.28
N ALA A 376 6.62 14.66 -18.13
CA ALA A 376 5.43 13.86 -17.84
C ALA A 376 4.20 14.72 -17.55
N LEU A 377 4.38 15.93 -17.04
CA LEU A 377 3.29 16.84 -16.70
C LEU A 377 2.76 17.59 -17.94
N GLU A 378 3.65 17.89 -18.89
CA GLU A 378 3.30 18.53 -20.16
C GLU A 378 2.50 17.59 -21.07
N LYS A 379 2.86 16.30 -21.11
CA LYS A 379 2.13 15.26 -21.87
C LYS A 379 0.88 14.79 -21.14
N ARG A 380 -0.06 15.69 -20.80
CA ARG A 380 -1.39 15.26 -20.36
C ARG A 380 -2.10 14.57 -21.53
N PRO A 381 -2.53 13.30 -21.41
CA PRO A 381 -3.18 12.53 -22.49
C PRO A 381 -4.60 13.01 -22.85
N GLY A 382 -4.92 14.29 -22.65
CA GLY A 382 -6.20 14.92 -23.01
C GLY A 382 -6.06 16.33 -23.58
N ALA A 383 -4.85 16.89 -23.64
CA ALA A 383 -4.59 18.04 -24.49
C ALA A 383 -4.37 17.51 -25.90
N VAL A 384 -5.45 17.15 -26.58
CA VAL A 384 -5.42 17.02 -28.04
C VAL A 384 -5.09 18.42 -28.54
N ASP A 385 -3.87 18.62 -29.01
CA ASP A 385 -3.50 19.81 -29.77
C ASP A 385 -4.41 19.87 -31.00
N GLN A 386 -5.53 20.60 -30.87
CA GLN A 386 -6.46 20.86 -31.96
C GLN A 386 -5.81 21.72 -33.06
N ASN A 387 -4.55 22.14 -32.89
CA ASN A 387 -3.83 23.00 -33.82
C ASN A 387 -3.05 22.28 -34.93
N GLU A 388 -2.97 20.94 -34.94
CA GLU A 388 -2.30 20.21 -36.03
C GLU A 388 -3.25 19.74 -37.16
N ALA A 389 -4.57 19.98 -37.05
CA ALA A 389 -5.55 19.53 -38.05
C ALA A 389 -5.92 20.57 -39.13
N GLU A 390 -5.44 21.82 -39.08
CA GLU A 390 -5.78 22.86 -40.08
C GLU A 390 -4.70 23.16 -41.13
N GLN A 391 -3.54 22.49 -41.11
CA GLN A 391 -2.50 22.67 -42.14
C GLN A 391 -2.39 21.43 -43.04
N GLY A 392 -3.34 21.27 -43.98
CA GLY A 392 -3.22 20.14 -44.92
C GLY A 392 -4.37 19.92 -45.90
N GLN A 393 -5.00 20.97 -46.42
CA GLN A 393 -5.76 20.87 -47.68
C GLN A 393 -5.29 21.95 -48.65
N GLU A 394 -4.12 21.72 -49.26
CA GLU A 394 -3.82 22.31 -50.56
C GLU A 394 -4.52 21.47 -51.63
N GLU A 395 -5.47 22.11 -52.29
CA GLU A 395 -6.28 21.62 -53.41
C GLU A 395 -5.39 21.49 -54.66
N PRO A 396 -5.33 20.33 -55.35
CA PRO A 396 -4.61 20.23 -56.61
C PRO A 396 -5.44 20.79 -57.76
N GLN A 397 -4.88 21.76 -58.50
CA GLN A 397 -5.42 22.29 -59.77
C GLN A 397 -5.00 21.45 -60.98
#